data_AF-A0A9D1V788-F1
#
_entry.id   AF-A0A9D1V788-F1
#
_cell.length_a   1.000
_cell.length_b   1.000
_cell.length_c   1.000
_cell.angle_alpha   90.00
_cell.angle_beta   90.00
_cell.angle_gamma   90.00
#
_symmetry.space_group_name_H-M   'P 1'
#
loop_
_entity.id
_entity.type
_entity.pdbx_description
1 polymer ?
#
loop_
_entity_poly.entity_id
_entity_poly.type
_entity_poly.pdbx_seq_one_letter_code
_entity_poly.pdbx_strand_id
1 'polypeptide(L)'
;MFYKRIELRPKIQGIQIDSQMQKLFWHFLYALDCNGQILKYYKVIQEENVVLYATAPKEDSLDEKYDSVYVREDREKISELFSICVKDCGKDLGSNEYCECEKRGAMEMRTFFQDADSPFTCCDCGNPVALYELPKPKGAEDFLCVRLWRQDYCAIDLLWGNSFDDRYAGRQCTEPDSPLSRQGRIIAQYVADGLGYPVYYHLASDCGSGEKGQIHACPVCGQKMRRRKIGENEIDVCDECKLSYDAN
;
A
#
# COMPACT_ATOMS: atom_id res chain seq x y z
N MET A 1 4.64 -4.75 -11.14
CA MET A 1 5.25 -5.54 -10.03
C MET A 1 6.28 -6.53 -10.55
N PHE A 2 7.28 -6.86 -9.71
CA PHE A 2 8.38 -7.78 -10.02
C PHE A 2 8.37 -8.98 -9.06
N TYR A 3 8.57 -10.19 -9.58
CA TYR A 3 8.77 -11.37 -8.74
C TYR A 3 10.25 -11.46 -8.35
N LYS A 4 10.48 -11.51 -7.03
CA LYS A 4 11.80 -11.50 -6.41
C LYS A 4 12.06 -12.83 -5.72
N ARG A 5 13.28 -13.35 -5.91
CA ARG A 5 13.82 -14.47 -5.16
C ARG A 5 14.98 -13.97 -4.31
N ILE A 6 14.78 -13.94 -3.00
CA ILE A 6 15.77 -13.53 -2.01
C ILE A 6 16.37 -14.80 -1.41
N GLU A 7 17.62 -15.09 -1.76
CA GLU A 7 18.36 -16.22 -1.21
C GLU A 7 19.16 -15.77 0.03
N LEU A 8 18.94 -16.44 1.15
CA LEU A 8 19.76 -16.33 2.35
C LEU A 8 20.73 -17.52 2.35
N ARG A 9 21.98 -17.24 1.95
CA ARG A 9 23.03 -18.27 1.85
C ARG A 9 23.84 -18.33 3.14
N PRO A 10 23.89 -19.46 3.85
CA PRO A 10 24.74 -19.61 5.03
C PRO A 10 26.18 -19.18 4.77
N LYS A 11 26.74 -18.36 5.66
CA LYS A 11 28.19 -18.07 5.64
C LYS A 11 29.03 -19.20 6.22
N ILE A 12 28.41 -20.06 7.05
CA ILE A 12 29.04 -21.21 7.70
C ILE A 12 28.37 -22.49 7.18
N GLN A 13 29.17 -23.45 6.73
CA GLN A 13 28.67 -24.76 6.30
C GLN A 13 28.06 -25.52 7.48
N GLY A 14 26.91 -26.17 7.24
CA GLY A 14 26.24 -27.01 8.23
C GLY A 14 25.43 -26.25 9.28
N ILE A 15 25.24 -24.93 9.13
CA ILE A 15 24.35 -24.16 10.00
C ILE A 15 22.96 -24.81 10.02
N GLN A 16 22.43 -25.06 11.20
CA GLN A 16 21.08 -25.58 11.39
C GLN A 16 20.13 -24.40 11.58
N ILE A 17 19.07 -24.36 10.79
CA ILE A 17 18.03 -23.32 10.92
C ILE A 17 17.15 -23.65 12.12
N ASP A 18 17.35 -22.93 13.22
CA ASP A 18 16.55 -23.08 14.42
C ASP A 18 15.31 -22.16 14.43
N SER A 19 14.52 -22.26 15.50
CA SER A 19 13.29 -21.46 15.66
C SER A 19 13.54 -19.95 15.79
N GLN A 20 14.72 -19.52 16.27
CA GLN A 20 15.04 -18.10 16.40
C GLN A 20 15.37 -17.52 15.03
N MET A 21 16.16 -18.24 14.22
CA MET A 21 16.43 -17.86 12.83
C MET A 21 15.15 -17.80 12.00
N GLN A 22 14.25 -18.78 12.16
CA GLN A 22 12.96 -18.75 11.47
C GLN A 22 12.15 -17.50 11.83
N LYS A 23 12.09 -17.12 13.11
CA LYS A 23 11.42 -15.90 13.55
C LYS A 23 12.06 -14.65 12.94
N LEU A 24 13.39 -14.59 12.87
CA LEU A 24 14.11 -13.48 12.24
C LEU A 24 13.77 -13.37 10.75
N PHE A 25 13.72 -14.48 10.00
CA PHE A 25 13.35 -14.46 8.58
C PHE A 25 11.92 -13.99 8.35
N TRP A 26 10.98 -14.44 9.19
CA TRP A 26 9.59 -13.98 9.13
C TRP A 26 9.46 -12.51 9.51
N HIS A 27 10.20 -12.04 10.51
CA HIS A 27 10.22 -10.63 10.91
C HIS A 27 10.79 -9.75 9.81
N PHE A 28 11.87 -10.18 9.14
CA PHE A 28 12.44 -9.46 8.00
C PHE A 28 11.44 -9.30 6.85
N LEU A 29 10.74 -10.36 6.47
CA LEU A 29 9.67 -10.28 5.45
C LEU A 29 8.53 -9.37 5.91
N TYR A 30 8.13 -9.47 7.18
CA TYR A 30 7.09 -8.62 7.73
C TYR A 30 7.49 -7.14 7.72
N ALA A 31 8.75 -6.83 8.05
CA ALA A 31 9.28 -5.47 8.01
C ALA A 31 9.32 -4.92 6.57
N LEU A 32 9.73 -5.76 5.59
CA LEU A 32 9.69 -5.39 4.17
C LEU A 32 8.26 -5.12 3.68
N ASP A 33 7.27 -5.94 4.10
CA ASP A 33 5.85 -5.76 3.77
C ASP A 33 5.28 -4.48 4.44
N CYS A 34 5.61 -4.26 5.72
CA CYS A 34 5.21 -3.05 6.45
C CYS A 34 5.80 -1.77 5.86
N ASN A 35 7.00 -1.84 5.27
CA ASN A 35 7.62 -0.71 4.57
C ASN A 35 7.17 -0.61 3.09
N GLY A 36 6.43 -1.60 2.59
CA GLY A 36 5.96 -1.70 1.20
C GLY A 36 7.05 -1.98 0.17
N GLN A 37 8.19 -2.53 0.58
CA GLN A 37 9.24 -3.03 -0.33
C GLN A 37 8.85 -4.35 -0.97
N ILE A 38 8.00 -5.14 -0.30
CA ILE A 38 7.31 -6.31 -0.85
C ILE A 38 5.80 -6.18 -0.69
N LEU A 39 5.05 -7.01 -1.43
CA LEU A 39 3.59 -7.06 -1.43
C LEU A 39 3.07 -8.41 -0.87
N LYS A 40 1.73 -8.54 -0.76
CA LYS A 40 0.98 -9.53 0.05
C LYS A 40 1.17 -11.03 -0.29
N TYR A 41 2.07 -11.40 -1.21
CA TYR A 41 2.23 -12.79 -1.66
C TYR A 41 3.67 -13.26 -1.55
N TYR A 42 4.10 -13.57 -0.32
CA TYR A 42 5.42 -14.10 -0.05
C TYR A 42 5.41 -15.50 0.56
N LYS A 43 6.49 -16.25 0.32
CA LYS A 43 6.71 -17.60 0.86
C LYS A 43 8.16 -17.75 1.31
N VAL A 44 8.35 -18.44 2.43
CA VAL A 44 9.66 -18.89 2.91
C VAL A 44 9.77 -20.39 2.64
N ILE A 45 10.83 -20.79 1.95
CA ILE A 45 11.11 -22.18 1.61
C ILE A 45 12.52 -22.52 2.07
N GLN A 46 12.68 -23.67 2.72
CA GLN A 46 13.98 -24.22 3.04
C GLN A 46 14.38 -25.23 1.97
N GLU A 47 15.42 -24.89 1.21
CA GLU A 47 16.13 -25.75 0.27
C GLU A 47 17.53 -26.03 0.86
N GLU A 48 18.57 -26.10 0.01
CA GLU A 48 19.97 -25.98 0.49
C GLU A 48 20.24 -24.63 1.15
N ASN A 49 19.55 -23.59 0.68
CA ASN A 49 19.52 -22.24 1.26
C ASN A 49 18.10 -21.94 1.75
N VAL A 50 17.96 -20.89 2.57
CA VAL A 50 16.63 -20.33 2.84
C VAL A 50 16.28 -19.38 1.69
N VAL A 51 15.14 -19.62 1.05
CA VAL A 51 14.69 -18.85 -0.10
C VAL A 51 13.37 -18.18 0.24
N LEU A 52 13.33 -16.86 0.06
CA LEU A 52 12.15 -16.05 0.21
C LEU A 52 11.68 -15.63 -1.18
N TYR A 53 10.45 -15.98 -1.52
CA TYR A 53 9.79 -15.50 -2.72
C TYR A 53 8.84 -14.38 -2.33
N ALA A 54 8.86 -13.27 -3.07
CA ALA A 54 7.95 -12.15 -2.84
C ALA A 54 7.72 -11.38 -4.14
N THR A 55 6.60 -10.65 -4.21
CA THR A 55 6.42 -9.62 -5.24
C THR A 55 6.84 -8.26 -4.70
N ALA A 56 7.37 -7.40 -5.56
CA ALA A 56 7.85 -6.06 -5.22
C ALA A 56 7.30 -5.01 -6.21
N PRO A 57 7.09 -3.75 -5.77
CA PRO A 57 6.64 -2.66 -6.65
C PRO A 57 7.49 -2.46 -7.90
N LYS A 58 8.78 -2.22 -7.68
CA LYS A 58 9.82 -1.86 -8.65
C LYS A 58 11.01 -2.80 -8.58
N GLU A 59 11.86 -2.75 -9.60
CA GLU A 59 13.08 -3.55 -9.68
C GLU A 59 14.04 -3.26 -8.51
N ASP A 60 14.15 -2.02 -8.08
CA ASP A 60 15.07 -1.60 -7.01
C ASP A 60 14.43 -1.60 -5.60
N SER A 61 13.20 -2.11 -5.44
CA SER A 61 12.46 -2.03 -4.17
C SER A 61 13.18 -2.63 -2.96
N LEU A 62 14.07 -3.60 -3.19
CA LEU A 62 14.82 -4.29 -2.13
C LEU A 62 16.19 -3.68 -1.83
N ASP A 63 16.53 -2.56 -2.49
CA ASP A 63 17.74 -1.79 -2.22
C ASP A 63 17.74 -1.28 -0.77
N GLU A 64 18.91 -1.35 -0.12
CA GLU A 64 19.09 -0.98 1.29
C GLU A 64 18.78 0.50 1.57
N LYS A 65 18.87 1.36 0.54
CA LYS A 65 18.54 2.79 0.62
C LYS A 65 17.07 3.04 1.01
N TYR A 66 16.19 2.07 0.75
CA TYR A 66 14.77 2.15 1.08
C TYR A 66 14.42 1.52 2.43
N ASP A 67 15.38 0.88 3.11
CA ASP A 67 15.10 0.15 4.34
C ASP A 67 14.54 1.07 5.44
N SER A 68 13.45 0.63 6.06
CA SER A 68 13.02 1.17 7.34
C SER A 68 14.04 0.83 8.43
N VAL A 69 13.86 1.41 9.62
CA VAL A 69 14.69 1.04 10.78
C VAL A 69 14.60 -0.46 11.05
N TYR A 70 13.39 -1.03 11.01
CA TYR A 70 13.18 -2.46 11.24
C TYR A 70 13.79 -3.36 10.15
N VAL A 71 13.65 -2.98 8.87
CA VAL A 71 14.26 -3.74 7.78
C VAL A 71 15.78 -3.74 7.91
N ARG A 72 16.38 -2.59 8.22
CA ARG A 72 17.82 -2.46 8.40
C ARG A 72 18.33 -3.31 9.55
N GLU A 73 17.69 -3.22 10.72
CA GLU A 73 18.07 -4.01 11.90
C GLU A 73 18.04 -5.52 11.64
N ASP A 74 17.00 -6.00 10.95
CA ASP A 74 16.90 -7.42 10.62
C ASP A 74 17.89 -7.83 9.54
N ARG A 75 18.09 -6.97 8.52
CA ARG A 75 19.08 -7.21 7.46
C ARG A 75 20.48 -7.34 8.05
N GLU A 76 20.84 -6.50 9.01
CA GLU A 76 22.11 -6.57 9.73
C GLU A 76 22.26 -7.90 10.47
N LYS A 77 21.28 -8.29 11.29
CA LYS A 77 21.29 -9.57 12.03
C LYS A 77 21.37 -10.78 11.10
N ILE A 78 20.59 -10.78 10.02
CA ILE A 78 20.65 -11.84 9.00
C ILE A 78 22.04 -11.87 8.35
N SER A 79 22.60 -10.70 8.07
CA SER A 79 23.90 -10.56 7.41
C SER A 79 25.07 -11.04 8.27
N GLU A 80 24.92 -11.18 9.59
CA GLU A 80 25.95 -11.81 10.43
C GLU A 80 26.13 -13.30 10.10
N LEU A 81 25.05 -13.99 9.75
CA LEU A 81 25.02 -15.44 9.59
C LEU A 81 24.85 -15.88 8.12
N PHE A 82 24.22 -15.05 7.31
CA PHE A 82 23.85 -15.33 5.93
C PHE A 82 24.35 -14.22 5.00
N SER A 83 24.55 -14.55 3.73
CA SER A 83 24.66 -13.56 2.67
C SER A 83 23.30 -13.43 1.99
N ILE A 84 22.82 -12.21 1.80
CA ILE A 84 21.53 -11.93 1.18
C ILE A 84 21.75 -11.66 -0.31
N CYS A 85 21.17 -12.48 -1.17
CA CYS A 85 21.26 -12.33 -2.63
C CYS A 85 19.85 -12.19 -3.22
N VAL A 86 19.56 -11.06 -3.84
CA VAL A 86 18.28 -10.81 -4.51
C VAL A 86 18.43 -11.12 -5.99
N LYS A 87 17.48 -11.90 -6.54
CA LYS A 87 17.37 -12.19 -7.96
C LYS A 87 16.01 -11.78 -8.49
N ASP A 88 16.03 -11.17 -9.67
CA ASP A 88 14.85 -10.91 -10.47
C ASP A 88 14.41 -12.16 -11.22
N CYS A 89 13.17 -12.56 -11.00
CA CYS A 89 12.57 -13.73 -11.65
C CYS A 89 11.63 -13.35 -12.80
N GLY A 90 11.30 -12.07 -12.95
CA GLY A 90 10.44 -11.55 -14.00
C GLY A 90 9.40 -10.55 -13.50
N LYS A 91 8.59 -10.04 -14.42
CA LYS A 91 7.46 -9.15 -14.13
C LYS A 91 6.17 -9.96 -14.08
N ASP A 92 5.26 -9.58 -13.19
CA ASP A 92 3.91 -10.12 -13.19
C ASP A 92 3.11 -9.48 -14.33
N LEU A 93 2.61 -10.30 -15.26
CA LEU A 93 1.85 -9.85 -16.43
C LEU A 93 0.52 -9.18 -16.08
N GLY A 94 -0.08 -9.54 -14.95
CA GLY A 94 -1.34 -8.96 -14.49
C GLY A 94 -1.16 -7.72 -13.62
N SER A 95 0.07 -7.29 -13.38
CA SER A 95 0.35 -6.24 -12.41
C SER A 95 0.37 -4.84 -13.02
N ASN A 96 -0.06 -3.86 -12.22
CA ASN A 96 0.06 -2.46 -12.59
C ASN A 96 1.54 -2.03 -12.69
N GLU A 97 1.78 -1.07 -13.58
CA GLU A 97 3.00 -0.28 -13.54
C GLU A 97 2.98 0.65 -12.33
N TYR A 98 4.17 0.98 -11.80
CA TYR A 98 4.30 1.92 -10.70
C TYR A 98 4.65 3.31 -11.21
N CYS A 99 4.29 4.35 -10.45
CA CYS A 99 4.54 5.73 -10.80
C CYS A 99 6.04 6.07 -10.84
N GLU A 100 6.48 6.66 -11.94
CA GLU A 100 7.84 7.19 -12.16
C GLU A 100 7.86 8.71 -12.35
N CYS A 101 6.76 9.41 -12.04
CA CYS A 101 6.71 10.87 -12.16
C CYS A 101 7.73 11.53 -11.21
N GLU A 102 8.62 12.37 -11.76
CA GLU A 102 9.58 13.16 -10.97
C GLU A 102 8.90 14.15 -10.03
N LYS A 103 7.77 14.71 -10.47
CA LYS A 103 6.93 15.63 -9.69
C LYS A 103 5.49 15.17 -9.79
N ARG A 104 4.79 15.27 -8.67
CA ARG A 104 3.37 14.89 -8.53
C ARG A 104 2.59 16.10 -8.06
N GLY A 105 1.48 16.41 -8.70
CA GLY A 105 0.60 17.53 -8.35
C GLY A 105 -0.47 17.17 -7.32
N ALA A 106 -0.82 15.88 -7.22
CA ALA A 106 -1.72 15.33 -6.22
C ALA A 106 -1.63 13.79 -6.19
N MET A 107 -2.16 13.20 -5.13
CA MET A 107 -2.37 11.75 -5.03
C MET A 107 -3.78 11.43 -4.53
N GLU A 108 -4.23 10.22 -4.80
CA GLU A 108 -5.44 9.64 -4.22
C GLU A 108 -5.04 8.45 -3.34
N MET A 109 -5.64 8.33 -2.17
CA MET A 109 -5.54 7.17 -1.29
C MET A 109 -6.81 6.33 -1.42
N ARG A 110 -6.69 5.14 -1.98
CA ARG A 110 -7.79 4.23 -2.32
C ARG A 110 -7.30 2.78 -2.29
N THR A 111 -8.17 1.85 -1.90
CA THR A 111 -7.93 0.41 -2.03
C THR A 111 -9.26 -0.33 -2.16
N PHE A 112 -9.23 -1.54 -2.70
CA PHE A 112 -10.36 -2.47 -2.79
C PHE A 112 -9.96 -3.86 -2.26
N PHE A 113 -10.95 -4.75 -2.05
CA PHE A 113 -10.75 -6.04 -1.41
C PHE A 113 -9.69 -6.98 -2.05
N GLN A 114 -9.39 -6.82 -3.34
CA GLN A 114 -8.38 -7.63 -4.05
C GLN A 114 -7.01 -6.96 -4.17
N ASP A 115 -6.90 -5.70 -3.76
CA ASP A 115 -5.68 -4.93 -4.01
C ASP A 115 -4.52 -5.45 -3.16
N ALA A 116 -3.43 -5.74 -3.85
CA ALA A 116 -2.15 -6.08 -3.24
C ALA A 116 -1.14 -4.90 -3.29
N ASP A 117 -1.41 -3.90 -4.13
CA ASP A 117 -0.57 -2.73 -4.36
C ASP A 117 -0.65 -1.70 -3.22
N SER A 118 0.20 -0.68 -3.32
CA SER A 118 0.09 0.53 -2.51
C SER A 118 -1.29 1.17 -2.66
N PRO A 119 -1.92 1.62 -1.56
CA PRO A 119 -3.20 2.32 -1.64
C PRO A 119 -3.07 3.75 -2.16
N PHE A 120 -1.88 4.19 -2.56
CA PHE A 120 -1.66 5.54 -3.03
C PHE A 120 -1.44 5.58 -4.53
N THR A 121 -2.26 6.34 -5.24
CA THR A 121 -2.22 6.49 -6.70
C THR A 121 -1.81 7.93 -7.05
N CYS A 122 -0.89 8.07 -7.99
CA CYS A 122 -0.52 9.38 -8.53
C CYS A 122 -1.67 9.93 -9.38
N CYS A 123 -2.17 11.13 -9.07
CA CYS A 123 -3.24 11.73 -9.86
C CYS A 123 -2.79 12.17 -11.27
N ASP A 124 -1.49 12.30 -11.53
CA ASP A 124 -1.03 12.76 -12.85
C ASP A 124 -0.94 11.61 -13.87
N CYS A 125 -0.35 10.47 -13.47
CA CYS A 125 -0.23 9.30 -14.36
C CYS A 125 -1.24 8.18 -14.10
N GLY A 126 -1.93 8.17 -12.96
CA GLY A 126 -2.89 7.12 -12.60
C GLY A 126 -2.27 5.82 -12.06
N ASN A 127 -0.94 5.74 -11.92
CA ASN A 127 -0.26 4.55 -11.41
C ASN A 127 -0.06 4.60 -9.88
N PRO A 128 -0.03 3.43 -9.20
CA PRO A 128 0.33 3.34 -7.78
C PRO A 128 1.73 3.88 -7.49
N VAL A 129 1.91 4.48 -6.32
CA VAL A 129 3.19 4.99 -5.82
C VAL A 129 3.72 4.04 -4.75
N ALA A 130 4.98 3.62 -4.85
CA ALA A 130 5.57 2.68 -3.88
C ALA A 130 5.66 3.33 -2.49
N LEU A 131 5.25 2.61 -1.45
CA LEU A 131 5.14 3.18 -0.09
C LEU A 131 6.48 3.69 0.43
N TYR A 132 7.57 2.96 0.22
CA TYR A 132 8.91 3.35 0.67
C TYR A 132 9.45 4.64 0.02
N GLU A 133 8.79 5.17 -1.02
CA GLU A 133 9.13 6.46 -1.63
C GLU A 133 8.36 7.64 -1.02
N LEU A 134 7.38 7.37 -0.16
CA LEU A 134 6.54 8.38 0.47
C LEU A 134 7.15 8.85 1.80
N PRO A 135 6.79 10.05 2.28
CA PRO A 135 7.08 10.42 3.66
C PRO A 135 6.32 9.49 4.60
N LYS A 136 7.03 8.99 5.60
CA LYS A 136 6.43 8.16 6.66
C LYS A 136 5.43 8.98 7.48
N PRO A 137 4.35 8.37 7.98
CA PRO A 137 3.46 9.01 8.93
C PRO A 137 4.22 9.56 10.14
N LYS A 138 3.74 10.67 10.70
CA LYS A 138 4.46 11.40 11.75
C LYS A 138 4.75 10.51 12.96
N GLY A 139 6.03 10.37 13.30
CA GLY A 139 6.49 9.56 14.44
C GLY A 139 6.51 8.04 14.19
N ALA A 140 6.27 7.60 12.95
CA ALA A 140 6.39 6.20 12.55
C ALA A 140 7.74 5.93 11.90
N GLU A 141 8.27 4.72 12.11
CA GLU A 141 9.52 4.26 11.51
C GLU A 141 9.31 3.49 10.19
N ASP A 142 8.07 3.13 9.88
CA ASP A 142 7.61 2.42 8.68
C ASP A 142 6.15 2.79 8.33
N PHE A 143 5.51 2.00 7.45
CA PHE A 143 4.12 2.19 7.02
C PHE A 143 3.15 1.17 7.63
N LEU A 144 3.44 0.63 8.82
CA LEU A 144 2.57 -0.35 9.50
C LEU A 144 1.12 0.14 9.60
N CYS A 145 0.89 1.41 9.94
CA CYS A 145 -0.48 1.94 10.04
C CYS A 145 -1.22 1.98 8.69
N VAL A 146 -0.50 2.22 7.59
CA VAL A 146 -1.07 2.17 6.23
C VAL A 146 -1.44 0.74 5.88
N ARG A 147 -0.53 -0.20 6.18
CA ARG A 147 -0.75 -1.63 5.95
C ARG A 147 -1.96 -2.14 6.73
N LEU A 148 -2.08 -1.82 8.01
CA LEU A 148 -3.21 -2.24 8.85
C LEU A 148 -4.53 -1.64 8.35
N TRP A 149 -4.56 -0.33 8.10
CA TRP A 149 -5.75 0.31 7.52
C TRP A 149 -6.18 -0.36 6.21
N ARG A 150 -5.23 -0.66 5.31
CA ARG A 150 -5.53 -1.35 4.04
C ARG A 150 -6.11 -2.74 4.29
N GLN A 151 -5.56 -3.51 5.24
CA GLN A 151 -6.07 -4.83 5.58
C GLN A 151 -7.51 -4.77 6.10
N ASP A 152 -7.77 -3.84 7.00
CA ASP A 152 -9.10 -3.61 7.56
C ASP A 152 -10.09 -3.17 6.47
N TYR A 153 -9.68 -2.24 5.60
CA TYR A 153 -10.48 -1.80 4.46
C TYR A 153 -10.82 -2.97 3.54
N CYS A 154 -9.83 -3.74 3.08
CA CYS A 154 -10.06 -4.88 2.19
C CYS A 154 -10.99 -5.93 2.81
N ALA A 155 -10.87 -6.17 4.12
CA ALA A 155 -11.73 -7.12 4.82
C ALA A 155 -13.19 -6.63 4.89
N ILE A 156 -13.39 -5.35 5.20
CA ILE A 156 -14.71 -4.72 5.26
C ILE A 156 -15.34 -4.64 3.87
N ASP A 157 -14.58 -4.23 2.85
CA ASP A 157 -15.02 -4.17 1.46
C ASP A 157 -15.42 -5.57 0.93
N LEU A 158 -14.68 -6.62 1.32
CA LEU A 158 -15.06 -8.00 1.01
C LEU A 158 -16.39 -8.42 1.68
N LEU A 159 -16.60 -8.03 2.94
CA LEU A 159 -17.85 -8.30 3.65
C LEU A 159 -19.04 -7.60 2.98
N TRP A 160 -18.82 -6.36 2.52
CA TRP A 160 -19.83 -5.60 1.79
C TRP A 160 -20.11 -6.22 0.42
N GLY A 161 -19.09 -6.50 -0.37
CA GLY A 161 -19.23 -7.08 -1.72
C GLY A 161 -19.87 -8.48 -1.72
N ASN A 162 -19.74 -9.23 -0.62
CA ASN A 162 -20.40 -10.53 -0.43
C ASN A 162 -21.79 -10.43 0.21
N SER A 163 -22.28 -9.22 0.47
CA SER A 163 -23.55 -8.94 1.13
C SER A 163 -23.76 -9.63 2.47
N PHE A 164 -22.69 -9.80 3.25
CA PHE A 164 -22.77 -10.44 4.56
C PHE A 164 -23.33 -9.48 5.63
N ASP A 165 -22.88 -8.22 5.61
CA ASP A 165 -23.43 -7.14 6.45
C ASP A 165 -23.32 -5.80 5.71
N ASP A 166 -24.24 -5.57 4.77
CA ASP A 166 -24.25 -4.36 3.94
C ASP A 166 -24.34 -3.08 4.76
N ARG A 167 -25.08 -3.12 5.87
CA ARG A 167 -25.32 -1.92 6.67
C ARG A 167 -24.07 -1.50 7.43
N TYR A 168 -23.41 -2.43 8.13
CA TYR A 168 -22.19 -2.08 8.84
C TYR A 168 -21.05 -1.82 7.87
N ALA A 169 -20.81 -2.74 6.93
CA ALA A 169 -19.65 -2.67 6.04
C ALA A 169 -19.75 -1.51 5.05
N GLY A 170 -20.93 -1.29 4.44
CA GLY A 170 -21.16 -0.15 3.57
C GLY A 170 -20.93 1.19 4.26
N ARG A 171 -21.40 1.37 5.51
CA ARG A 171 -21.15 2.60 6.27
C ARG A 171 -19.67 2.85 6.53
N GLN A 172 -18.88 1.80 6.80
CA GLN A 172 -17.45 1.97 7.00
C GLN A 172 -16.76 2.54 5.75
N CYS A 173 -17.17 2.11 4.55
CA CYS A 173 -16.56 2.55 3.28
C CYS A 173 -17.16 3.86 2.72
N THR A 174 -18.43 4.16 3.03
CA THR A 174 -19.19 5.27 2.40
C THR A 174 -19.40 6.49 3.31
N GLU A 175 -19.30 6.36 4.64
CA GLU A 175 -19.46 7.50 5.55
C GLU A 175 -18.09 8.14 5.86
N PRO A 176 -17.92 9.47 5.68
CA PRO A 176 -16.63 10.14 5.82
C PRO A 176 -16.13 10.23 7.26
N ASP A 177 -16.99 9.91 8.22
CA ASP A 177 -16.73 9.92 9.65
C ASP A 177 -16.85 8.54 10.31
N SER A 178 -16.93 7.47 9.51
CA SER A 178 -16.77 6.10 10.02
C SER A 178 -15.38 5.91 10.65
N PRO A 179 -15.20 4.96 11.59
CA PRO A 179 -13.88 4.61 12.10
C PRO A 179 -12.83 4.36 11.01
N LEU A 180 -13.19 3.57 9.98
CA LEU A 180 -12.31 3.25 8.85
C LEU A 180 -11.93 4.50 8.04
N SER A 181 -12.91 5.35 7.71
CA SER A 181 -12.68 6.59 6.96
C SER A 181 -11.89 7.61 7.76
N ARG A 182 -12.14 7.76 9.06
CA ARG A 182 -11.36 8.66 9.92
C ARG A 182 -9.88 8.26 9.94
N GLN A 183 -9.59 6.96 10.11
CA GLN A 183 -8.22 6.47 10.09
C GLN A 183 -7.54 6.71 8.74
N GLY A 184 -8.20 6.37 7.64
CA GLY A 184 -7.65 6.59 6.29
C GLY A 184 -7.41 8.06 5.97
N ARG A 185 -8.34 8.95 6.35
CA ARG A 185 -8.18 10.41 6.19
C ARG A 185 -7.01 10.97 7.00
N ILE A 186 -6.80 10.48 8.22
CA ILE A 186 -5.64 10.86 9.04
C ILE A 186 -4.33 10.45 8.35
N ILE A 187 -4.27 9.22 7.82
CA ILE A 187 -3.11 8.72 7.07
C ILE A 187 -2.85 9.57 5.83
N ALA A 188 -3.88 9.83 5.02
CA ALA A 188 -3.77 10.66 3.82
C ALA A 188 -3.26 12.08 4.16
N GLN A 189 -3.75 12.67 5.25
CA GLN A 189 -3.30 13.99 5.70
C GLN A 189 -1.82 13.99 6.09
N TYR A 190 -1.34 12.99 6.82
CA TYR A 190 0.08 12.93 7.18
C TYR A 190 0.99 12.83 5.95
N VAL A 191 0.59 12.02 4.97
CA VAL A 191 1.34 11.89 3.72
C VAL A 191 1.31 13.20 2.94
N ALA A 192 0.15 13.89 2.88
CA ALA A 192 0.03 15.20 2.26
C ALA A 192 0.93 16.26 2.91
N ASP A 193 0.97 16.31 4.25
CA ASP A 193 1.81 17.24 5.01
C ASP A 193 3.30 17.04 4.71
N GLY A 194 3.74 15.78 4.58
CA GLY A 194 5.12 15.46 4.26
C GLY A 194 5.51 15.74 2.79
N LEU A 195 4.55 15.70 1.88
CA LEU A 195 4.76 15.92 0.44
C LEU A 195 4.63 17.38 0.03
N GLY A 196 3.84 18.17 0.76
CA GLY A 196 3.53 19.56 0.42
C GLY A 196 2.52 19.72 -0.72
N TYR A 197 1.83 18.65 -1.12
CA TYR A 197 0.77 18.67 -2.13
C TYR A 197 -0.41 17.76 -1.68
N PRO A 198 -1.62 17.95 -2.23
CA PRO A 198 -2.80 17.29 -1.70
C PRO A 198 -2.81 15.78 -1.94
N VAL A 199 -3.23 15.04 -0.92
CA VAL A 199 -3.60 13.63 -0.99
C VAL A 199 -5.09 13.53 -0.65
N TYR A 200 -5.89 13.04 -1.58
CA TYR A 200 -7.33 12.87 -1.39
C TYR A 200 -7.63 11.47 -0.88
N TYR A 201 -8.43 11.35 0.18
CA TYR A 201 -8.96 10.07 0.62
C TYR A 201 -10.19 9.71 -0.20
N HIS A 202 -10.17 8.54 -0.86
CA HIS A 202 -11.31 8.06 -1.61
C HIS A 202 -12.40 7.53 -0.69
N LEU A 203 -13.62 8.02 -0.90
CA LEU A 203 -14.82 7.49 -0.27
C LEU A 203 -15.62 6.70 -1.29
N ALA A 204 -15.99 5.48 -0.94
CA ALA A 204 -16.80 4.66 -1.83
C ALA A 204 -18.16 5.32 -2.04
N SER A 205 -18.68 5.23 -3.26
CA SER A 205 -20.07 5.57 -3.56
C SER A 205 -20.95 4.37 -3.23
N ASP A 206 -22.10 4.61 -2.59
CA ASP A 206 -23.12 3.56 -2.46
C ASP A 206 -23.63 3.20 -3.86
N CYS A 207 -23.38 1.95 -4.26
CA CYS A 207 -23.64 1.42 -5.59
C CYS A 207 -25.12 1.63 -5.97
N GLY A 208 -25.42 2.69 -6.74
CA GLY A 208 -26.71 2.83 -7.43
C GLY A 208 -27.63 3.98 -7.02
N SER A 209 -27.17 4.97 -6.26
CA SER A 209 -28.04 6.09 -5.80
C SER A 209 -27.94 7.40 -6.60
N GLY A 210 -27.07 7.50 -7.61
CA GLY A 210 -26.84 8.73 -8.38
C GLY A 210 -27.22 8.64 -9.86
N GLU A 211 -27.76 9.74 -10.42
CA GLU A 211 -27.85 9.91 -11.87
C GLU A 211 -26.44 10.07 -12.48
N LYS A 212 -26.16 9.38 -13.60
CA LYS A 212 -24.86 9.49 -14.31
C LYS A 212 -24.57 10.95 -14.68
N GLY A 213 -23.35 11.42 -14.45
CA GLY A 213 -22.90 12.77 -14.78
C GLY A 213 -23.22 13.87 -13.76
N GLN A 214 -23.82 13.56 -12.60
CA GLN A 214 -24.05 14.55 -11.55
C GLN A 214 -22.79 14.75 -10.70
N ILE A 215 -22.30 15.99 -10.63
CA ILE A 215 -21.19 16.35 -9.75
C ILE A 215 -21.69 16.33 -8.30
N HIS A 216 -21.09 15.46 -7.49
CA HIS A 216 -21.45 15.29 -6.08
C HIS A 216 -21.22 16.57 -5.27
N ALA A 217 -22.10 16.82 -4.30
CA ALA A 217 -21.80 17.71 -3.20
C ALA A 217 -20.98 16.94 -2.16
N CYS A 218 -19.95 17.56 -1.58
CA CYS A 218 -19.15 16.93 -0.55
C CYS A 218 -20.02 16.60 0.68
N PRO A 219 -20.00 15.37 1.22
CA PRO A 219 -20.83 15.01 2.38
C PRO A 219 -20.40 15.69 3.68
N VAL A 220 -19.21 16.31 3.71
CA VAL A 220 -18.67 16.97 4.89
C VAL A 220 -18.97 18.47 4.89
N CYS A 221 -18.67 19.17 3.80
CA CYS A 221 -18.82 20.64 3.73
C CYS A 221 -19.98 21.12 2.84
N GLY A 222 -20.66 20.22 2.12
CA GLY A 222 -21.74 20.55 1.20
C GLY A 222 -21.31 21.27 -0.09
N GLN A 223 -20.03 21.59 -0.25
CA GLN A 223 -19.52 22.26 -1.45
C GLN A 223 -19.58 21.34 -2.67
N LYS A 224 -19.81 21.94 -3.84
CA LYS A 224 -19.73 21.23 -5.12
C LYS A 224 -18.31 20.72 -5.33
N MET A 225 -18.18 19.42 -5.63
CA MET A 225 -16.88 18.81 -5.89
C MET A 225 -16.35 19.25 -7.26
N ARG A 226 -15.03 19.23 -7.42
CA ARG A 226 -14.35 19.60 -8.65
C ARG A 226 -13.92 18.33 -9.39
N ARG A 227 -14.18 18.27 -10.69
CA ARG A 227 -13.69 17.18 -11.53
C ARG A 227 -12.18 17.27 -11.74
N ARG A 228 -11.50 16.14 -11.64
CA ARG A 228 -10.05 16.00 -11.84
C ARG A 228 -9.77 14.75 -12.66
N LYS A 229 -8.85 14.87 -13.61
CA LYS A 229 -8.31 13.73 -14.35
C LYS A 229 -7.30 12.96 -13.49
N ILE A 230 -7.34 11.63 -13.57
CA ILE A 230 -6.37 10.71 -12.96
C ILE A 230 -5.95 9.66 -13.98
N GLY A 231 -4.74 9.80 -14.53
CA GLY A 231 -4.33 8.99 -15.69
C GLY A 231 -5.32 9.17 -16.84
N GLU A 232 -5.98 8.09 -17.28
CA GLU A 232 -7.05 8.13 -18.30
C GLU A 232 -8.46 8.26 -17.71
N ASN A 233 -8.61 8.17 -16.39
CA ASN A 233 -9.89 8.22 -15.69
C ASN A 233 -10.20 9.62 -15.13
N GLU A 234 -11.39 9.77 -14.56
CA GLU A 234 -11.82 10.99 -13.87
C GLU A 234 -12.31 10.66 -12.46
N ILE A 235 -12.01 11.56 -11.52
CA ILE A 235 -12.51 11.54 -10.14
C ILE A 235 -13.07 12.92 -9.79
N ASP A 236 -14.07 12.95 -8.92
CA ASP A 236 -14.53 14.19 -8.32
C ASP A 236 -13.81 14.39 -6.98
N VAL A 237 -13.26 15.58 -6.74
CA VAL A 237 -12.45 15.91 -5.55
C VAL A 237 -12.99 17.11 -4.79
N CYS A 238 -12.88 17.06 -3.46
CA CYS A 238 -13.18 18.18 -2.58
C CYS A 238 -11.85 18.70 -2.03
N ASP A 239 -11.44 19.89 -2.48
CA ASP A 239 -10.18 20.50 -2.05
C ASP A 239 -10.19 20.91 -0.57
N GLU A 240 -11.34 21.26 0.00
CA GLU A 240 -11.45 21.63 1.42
C GLU A 240 -11.36 20.41 2.34
N CYS A 241 -12.09 19.35 2.04
CA CYS A 241 -12.17 18.17 2.91
C CYS A 241 -11.18 17.06 2.56
N LYS A 242 -10.41 17.23 1.48
CA LYS A 242 -9.45 16.25 0.91
C LYS A 242 -10.10 14.88 0.68
N LEU A 243 -11.29 14.90 0.08
CA LEU A 243 -12.03 13.68 -0.30
C LEU A 243 -12.06 13.52 -1.81
N SER A 244 -12.13 12.27 -2.28
CA SER A 244 -12.41 11.94 -3.68
C SER A 244 -13.53 10.90 -3.81
N TYR A 245 -14.17 10.89 -4.97
CA TYR A 245 -15.15 9.90 -5.41
C TYR A 245 -14.89 9.52 -6.87
N ASP A 246 -15.44 8.38 -7.28
CA ASP A 246 -15.52 8.03 -8.68
C ASP A 246 -16.41 9.03 -9.43
N ALA A 247 -15.93 9.50 -10.58
CA ALA A 247 -16.75 10.31 -11.47
C ALA A 247 -17.76 9.39 -12.18
N ASN A 248 -19.05 9.66 -12.00
CA ASN A 248 -20.15 8.98 -12.71
C ASN A 248 -20.37 9.51 -14.13
#